data_AF-A0A819J651-F1
#
_entry.id   AF-A0A819J651-F1
#
_cell.length_a   1.000
_cell.length_b   1.000
_cell.length_c   1.000
_cell.angle_alpha   90.00
_cell.angle_beta   90.00
_cell.angle_gamma   90.00
#
_symmetry.space_group_name_H-M   'P 1'
#
loop_
_entity.id
_entity.type
_entity.pdbx_description
1 polymer ?
#
loop_
_entity_poly.entity_id
_entity_poly.type
_entity_poly.pdbx_seq_one_letter_code
_entity_poly.pdbx_strand_id
1 'polypeptide(L)'
;MKKWGEPVSINEFLNLAKQYASALNKDNLFPSDMPTYDWLRSFLSRHSNLVLKNSTPIDKSRAKVTASQVNEWFNLLTKVINDNDLANRPGQIYNADDTGFSDTTGSSKVLVHRGTSNAYKIEGGTGGKSFTSVLICASATGHMLAPFVVYRSKRLFQEGCMGGPLNTGFSNTDSGWMENKIFYEWFQEMFLEATKHLPRPVLLILDGHKSHFTVETLELAVKNEV
;
A
#
# COMPACT_ATOMS: atom_id res chain seq x y z
N MET A 1 -15.46 -13.53 9.97
CA MET A 1 -15.14 -14.10 11.30
C MET A 1 -14.17 -15.26 11.11
N LYS A 2 -12.95 -15.20 11.66
CA LYS A 2 -12.00 -16.33 11.59
C LYS A 2 -12.55 -17.48 12.43
N LYS A 3 -13.00 -18.56 11.79
CA LYS A 3 -13.55 -19.77 12.45
C LYS A 3 -12.57 -20.45 13.42
N TRP A 4 -11.28 -20.09 13.36
CA TRP A 4 -10.18 -20.76 14.06
C TRP A 4 -9.26 -19.81 14.85
N GLY A 5 -9.73 -18.59 15.17
CA GLY A 5 -8.91 -17.62 15.89
C GLY A 5 -7.78 -17.00 15.04
N GLU A 6 -6.77 -16.43 15.70
CA GLU A 6 -5.63 -15.80 15.03
C GLU A 6 -4.60 -16.84 14.55
N PRO A 7 -3.99 -16.65 13.36
CA PRO A 7 -2.92 -17.52 12.90
C PRO A 7 -1.74 -17.49 13.87
N VAL A 8 -1.21 -18.66 14.21
CA VAL A 8 -0.03 -18.81 15.05
C VAL A 8 1.22 -19.02 14.19
N SER A 9 2.33 -18.41 14.59
CA SER A 9 3.63 -18.68 14.01
C SER A 9 4.08 -20.11 14.33
N ILE A 10 5.07 -20.61 13.59
CA ILE A 10 5.68 -21.92 13.85
C ILE A 10 6.20 -22.00 15.29
N ASN A 11 6.87 -20.96 15.77
CA ASN A 11 7.43 -20.96 17.12
C ASN A 11 6.35 -20.98 18.21
N GLU A 12 5.27 -20.20 18.05
CA GLU A 12 4.12 -20.23 18.96
C GLU A 12 3.46 -21.61 18.98
N PHE A 13 3.29 -22.24 17.82
CA PHE A 13 2.73 -23.58 17.72
C PHE A 13 3.60 -24.64 18.40
N LEU A 14 4.93 -24.60 18.20
CA LEU A 14 5.86 -25.50 18.87
C LEU A 14 5.86 -25.30 20.40
N ASN A 15 5.79 -24.05 20.86
CA ASN A 15 5.66 -23.73 22.28
C ASN A 15 4.34 -24.28 22.87
N LEU A 16 3.23 -24.13 22.16
CA LEU A 16 1.93 -24.69 22.57
C LEU A 16 1.98 -26.22 22.63
N ALA A 17 2.63 -26.87 21.67
CA ALA A 17 2.80 -28.33 21.67
C ALA A 17 3.61 -28.81 22.88
N LYS A 18 4.66 -28.08 23.28
CA LYS A 18 5.41 -28.34 24.52
C LYS A 18 4.52 -28.20 25.75
N GLN A 19 3.86 -27.06 25.90
CA GLN A 19 2.98 -26.80 27.06
C GLN A 19 1.90 -27.86 27.19
N TYR A 20 1.32 -28.29 26.05
CA TYR A 20 0.32 -29.34 26.03
C TYR A 20 0.89 -30.71 26.43
N ALA A 21 2.11 -31.05 25.99
CA ALA A 21 2.78 -32.27 26.43
C ALA A 21 3.03 -32.28 27.94
N SER A 22 3.50 -31.15 28.51
CA SER A 22 3.67 -30.99 29.96
C SER A 22 2.35 -31.09 30.73
N ALA A 23 1.27 -30.50 30.23
CA ALA A 23 -0.06 -30.62 30.83
C ALA A 23 -0.57 -32.08 30.86
N LEU A 24 -0.09 -32.93 29.97
CA LEU A 24 -0.37 -34.37 29.93
C LEU A 24 0.64 -35.21 30.73
N ASN A 25 1.55 -34.58 31.49
CA ASN A 25 2.66 -35.22 32.19
C ASN A 25 3.58 -36.03 31.24
N LYS A 26 3.80 -35.51 30.03
CA LYS A 26 4.68 -36.09 28.99
C LYS A 26 5.87 -35.18 28.70
N ASP A 27 6.57 -34.73 29.72
CA ASP A 27 7.67 -33.76 29.59
C ASP A 27 8.83 -34.30 28.73
N ASN A 28 9.04 -35.61 28.71
CA ASN A 28 10.08 -36.27 27.91
C ASN A 28 9.65 -36.62 26.47
N LEU A 29 8.53 -36.09 25.98
CA LEU A 29 8.02 -36.41 24.63
C LEU A 29 8.94 -35.89 23.52
N PHE A 30 9.70 -34.82 23.80
CA PHE A 30 10.57 -34.18 22.81
C PHE A 30 12.04 -34.36 23.17
N PRO A 31 12.90 -34.78 22.21
CA PRO A 31 14.32 -35.06 22.49
C PRO A 31 15.13 -33.87 23.02
N SER A 32 14.71 -32.64 22.71
CA SER A 32 15.46 -31.41 22.95
C SER A 32 14.66 -30.39 23.78
N ASP A 33 13.80 -30.85 24.70
CA ASP A 33 12.89 -30.01 25.53
C ASP A 33 11.85 -29.20 24.71
N MET A 34 11.97 -29.18 23.38
CA MET A 34 11.08 -28.52 22.43
C MET A 34 10.82 -29.42 21.23
N PRO A 35 9.60 -29.42 20.66
CA PRO A 35 9.34 -30.12 19.41
C PRO A 35 10.17 -29.51 18.26
N THR A 36 10.66 -30.38 17.38
CA THR A 36 11.52 -30.01 16.26
C THR A 36 10.72 -29.66 15.01
N TYR A 37 11.39 -29.08 14.01
CA TYR A 37 10.80 -28.89 12.68
C TYR A 37 10.38 -30.20 12.01
N ASP A 38 11.09 -31.30 12.24
CA ASP A 38 10.72 -32.60 11.70
C ASP A 38 9.48 -33.19 12.40
N TRP A 39 9.33 -32.92 13.70
CA TRP A 39 8.08 -33.20 14.40
C TRP A 39 6.92 -32.40 13.81
N LEU A 40 7.10 -31.11 13.54
CA LEU A 40 6.09 -30.27 12.89
C LEU A 40 5.71 -30.79 11.51
N ARG A 41 6.69 -31.17 10.68
CA ARG A 41 6.43 -31.78 9.37
C ARG A 41 5.59 -33.05 9.49
N SER A 42 5.94 -33.91 10.44
CA SER A 42 5.19 -35.14 10.72
C SER A 42 3.79 -34.86 11.28
N PHE A 43 3.62 -33.78 12.05
CA PHE A 43 2.32 -33.34 12.52
C PHE A 43 1.44 -32.88 11.35
N LEU A 44 1.96 -32.01 10.48
CA LEU A 44 1.24 -31.54 9.30
C LEU A 44 0.91 -32.67 8.31
N SER A 45 1.77 -33.70 8.20
CA SER A 45 1.46 -34.86 7.35
C SER A 45 0.30 -35.70 7.88
N ARG A 46 0.09 -35.73 9.21
CA ARG A 46 -1.08 -36.39 9.84
C ARG A 46 -2.34 -35.52 9.80
N HIS A 47 -2.18 -34.22 9.72
CA HIS A 47 -3.26 -33.23 9.73
C HIS A 47 -3.26 -32.44 8.41
N SER A 48 -3.60 -33.11 7.32
CA SER A 48 -3.53 -32.56 5.95
C SER A 48 -4.45 -31.35 5.71
N ASN A 49 -5.40 -31.09 6.61
CA ASN A 49 -6.22 -29.89 6.63
C ASN A 49 -5.48 -28.64 7.15
N LEU A 50 -4.26 -28.78 7.67
CA LEU A 50 -3.39 -27.69 8.10
C LEU A 50 -2.26 -27.48 7.09
N VAL A 51 -2.05 -26.22 6.70
CA VAL A 51 -1.00 -25.85 5.74
C VAL A 51 -0.20 -24.66 6.25
N LEU A 52 1.11 -24.68 6.03
CA LEU A 52 1.96 -23.51 6.23
C LEU A 52 1.74 -22.55 5.07
N LYS A 53 1.37 -21.31 5.38
CA LYS A 53 1.28 -20.22 4.40
C LYS A 53 2.10 -19.04 4.91
N ASN A 54 2.75 -18.35 3.98
CA ASN A 54 3.31 -17.05 4.29
C ASN A 54 2.17 -16.10 4.66
N SER A 55 2.29 -15.43 5.80
CA SER A 55 1.35 -14.38 6.17
C SER A 55 1.65 -13.15 5.33
N THR A 56 0.64 -12.63 4.63
CA THR A 56 0.72 -11.28 4.07
C THR A 56 0.40 -10.29 5.17
N PRO A 57 1.29 -9.33 5.49
CA PRO A 57 0.95 -8.27 6.41
C PRO A 57 -0.22 -7.48 5.82
N ILE A 58 -1.32 -7.39 6.58
CA ILE A 58 -2.46 -6.56 6.25
C ILE A 58 -2.42 -5.38 7.22
N ASP A 59 -2.56 -4.16 6.69
CA ASP A 59 -2.68 -2.97 7.53
C ASP A 59 -3.85 -3.13 8.52
N LYS A 60 -3.67 -2.68 9.77
CA LYS A 60 -4.70 -2.74 10.81
C LYS A 60 -6.01 -2.09 10.37
N SER A 61 -5.94 -1.02 9.56
CA SER A 61 -7.11 -0.36 8.97
C SER A 61 -7.87 -1.30 8.03
N ARG A 62 -7.16 -1.94 7.07
CA ARG A 62 -7.71 -2.92 6.14
C ARG A 62 -8.26 -4.17 6.84
N ALA A 63 -7.62 -4.62 7.91
CA ALA A 63 -8.07 -5.78 8.69
C ALA A 63 -9.41 -5.56 9.42
N LYS A 64 -9.78 -4.29 9.67
CA LYS A 64 -11.05 -3.92 10.31
C LYS A 64 -12.21 -3.75 9.31
N VAL A 65 -11.91 -3.69 8.01
CA VAL A 65 -12.94 -3.49 6.97
C VAL A 65 -13.85 -4.71 6.89
N THR A 66 -15.15 -4.46 6.94
CA THR A 66 -16.19 -5.49 6.83
C THR A 66 -16.78 -5.50 5.41
N ALA A 67 -17.40 -6.62 5.03
CA ALA A 67 -18.13 -6.71 3.77
C ALA A 67 -19.26 -5.66 3.65
N SER A 68 -19.91 -5.31 4.77
CA SER A 68 -20.93 -4.24 4.80
C SER A 68 -20.35 -2.90 4.37
N GLN A 69 -19.21 -2.51 4.96
CA GLN A 69 -18.55 -1.24 4.63
C GLN A 69 -18.11 -1.18 3.16
N VAL A 70 -17.64 -2.30 2.61
CA VAL A 70 -17.31 -2.38 1.19
C VAL A 70 -18.57 -2.20 0.32
N ASN A 71 -19.65 -2.90 0.66
CA ASN A 71 -20.92 -2.76 -0.05
C ASN A 71 -21.50 -1.34 0.04
N GLU A 72 -21.43 -0.71 1.22
CA GLU A 72 -21.84 0.68 1.43
C GLU A 72 -21.06 1.64 0.53
N TRP A 73 -19.75 1.45 0.39
CA TRP A 73 -18.92 2.24 -0.51
C TRP A 73 -19.32 2.06 -1.98
N PHE A 74 -19.51 0.81 -2.44
CA PHE A 74 -19.95 0.56 -3.82
C PHE A 74 -21.37 1.07 -4.09
N ASN A 75 -22.27 1.01 -3.10
CA ASN A 75 -23.61 1.60 -3.20
C ASN A 75 -23.54 3.12 -3.35
N LEU A 76 -22.68 3.78 -2.57
CA LEU A 76 -22.45 5.23 -2.68
C LEU A 76 -21.86 5.58 -4.06
N LEU A 77 -20.83 4.86 -4.51
CA LEU A 77 -20.22 5.09 -5.82
C LEU A 77 -21.25 4.93 -6.95
N THR A 78 -22.04 3.86 -6.91
CA THR A 78 -23.10 3.60 -7.89
C THR A 78 -24.13 4.72 -7.89
N LYS A 79 -24.54 5.18 -6.71
CA LYS A 79 -25.45 6.32 -6.57
C LYS A 79 -24.87 7.60 -7.18
N VAL A 80 -23.62 7.95 -6.85
CA VAL A 80 -22.95 9.16 -7.39
C VAL A 80 -22.87 9.10 -8.91
N ILE A 81 -22.51 7.94 -9.48
CA ILE A 81 -22.44 7.75 -10.92
C ILE A 81 -23.82 7.96 -11.57
N ASN A 82 -24.88 7.42 -10.98
CA ASN A 82 -26.24 7.53 -11.52
C ASN A 82 -26.82 8.93 -11.37
N ASP A 83 -26.70 9.54 -10.17
CA ASP A 83 -27.24 10.87 -9.87
C ASP A 83 -26.59 11.98 -10.73
N ASN A 84 -25.40 11.71 -11.30
CA ASN A 84 -24.65 12.62 -12.16
C ASN A 84 -24.61 12.19 -13.65
N ASP A 85 -25.42 11.20 -14.05
CA ASP A 85 -25.49 10.69 -15.43
C ASP A 85 -24.14 10.22 -16.02
N LEU A 86 -23.25 9.68 -15.18
CA LEU A 86 -21.89 9.28 -15.56
C LEU A 86 -21.79 7.84 -16.05
N ALA A 87 -22.84 7.02 -15.92
CA ALA A 87 -22.82 5.60 -16.25
C ALA A 87 -22.39 5.32 -17.71
N ASN A 88 -22.77 6.22 -18.64
CA ASN A 88 -22.42 6.14 -20.06
C ASN A 88 -21.31 7.13 -20.46
N ARG A 89 -20.62 7.73 -19.48
CA ARG A 89 -19.57 8.76 -19.68
C ARG A 89 -18.25 8.35 -19.00
N PRO A 90 -17.68 7.17 -19.31
CA PRO A 90 -16.49 6.67 -18.63
C PRO A 90 -15.25 7.57 -18.79
N GLY A 91 -15.21 8.42 -19.83
CA GLY A 91 -14.14 9.41 -20.01
C GLY A 91 -14.10 10.52 -18.96
N GLN A 92 -15.11 10.60 -18.10
CA GLN A 92 -15.23 11.57 -17.00
C GLN A 92 -15.11 10.94 -15.61
N ILE A 93 -14.83 9.64 -15.53
CA ILE A 93 -14.60 8.95 -14.27
C ILE A 93 -13.12 8.68 -14.19
N TYR A 94 -12.44 9.31 -13.24
CA TYR A 94 -11.01 9.18 -13.01
C TYR A 94 -10.74 8.51 -11.67
N ASN A 95 -9.67 7.73 -11.61
CA ASN A 95 -9.09 7.23 -10.37
C ASN A 95 -7.64 7.71 -10.26
N ALA A 96 -7.27 8.25 -9.10
CA ALA A 96 -5.89 8.60 -8.81
C ALA A 96 -5.41 7.92 -7.53
N ASP A 97 -4.16 7.48 -7.54
CA ASP A 97 -3.50 6.83 -6.42
C ASP A 97 -2.01 7.18 -6.41
N ASP A 98 -1.39 7.15 -5.23
CA ASP A 98 0.03 7.44 -5.04
C ASP A 98 0.81 6.14 -4.77
N THR A 99 1.91 5.96 -5.50
CA THR A 99 2.84 4.86 -5.26
C THR A 99 4.20 5.38 -4.81
N GLY A 100 4.66 4.85 -3.67
CA GLY A 100 5.97 5.16 -3.11
C GLY A 100 7.08 4.25 -3.64
N PHE A 101 8.16 4.86 -4.11
CA PHE A 101 9.40 4.18 -4.46
C PHE A 101 10.48 4.52 -3.43
N SER A 102 11.20 3.49 -2.98
CA SER A 102 12.40 3.68 -2.16
C SER A 102 13.61 3.14 -2.90
N ASP A 103 14.71 3.88 -2.85
CA ASP A 103 16.03 3.48 -3.30
C ASP A 103 16.70 2.42 -2.41
N THR A 104 16.09 2.09 -1.27
CA THR A 104 16.62 1.05 -0.39
C THR A 104 16.59 -0.27 -1.13
N THR A 105 17.78 -0.77 -1.49
CA THR A 105 17.87 -2.16 -1.92
C THR A 105 17.44 -2.99 -0.72
N GLY A 106 16.23 -3.57 -0.78
CA GLY A 106 15.77 -4.51 0.23
C GLY A 106 16.85 -5.58 0.48
N SER A 107 16.82 -6.23 1.66
CA SER A 107 17.87 -7.15 2.12
C SER A 107 18.42 -8.03 1.00
N SER A 108 19.60 -7.70 0.49
CA SER A 108 20.27 -8.49 -0.53
C SER A 108 20.87 -9.73 0.13
N LYS A 109 20.77 -10.90 -0.51
CA LYS A 109 21.49 -12.10 -0.05
C LYS A 109 22.99 -11.81 -0.12
N VAL A 110 23.65 -11.83 1.02
CA VAL A 110 25.10 -11.64 1.14
C VAL A 110 25.78 -12.99 1.41
N LEU A 111 26.95 -13.19 0.82
CA LEU A 111 27.80 -14.33 1.15
C LEU A 111 28.51 -14.04 2.47
N VAL A 112 28.23 -14.85 3.49
CA VAL A 112 28.88 -14.79 4.80
C VAL A 112 29.31 -16.18 5.26
N HIS A 113 30.26 -16.23 6.18
CA HIS A 113 30.68 -17.49 6.76
C HIS A 113 29.52 -18.19 7.49
N ARG A 114 29.49 -19.51 7.37
CA ARG A 114 28.54 -20.35 8.11
C ARG A 114 28.76 -20.14 9.62
N GLY A 115 27.74 -19.68 10.33
CA GLY A 115 27.81 -19.36 11.76
C GLY A 115 27.93 -17.87 12.08
N THR A 116 27.99 -16.99 11.07
CA THR A 116 27.90 -15.53 11.30
C THR A 116 26.52 -15.16 11.84
N SER A 117 26.47 -14.57 13.04
CA SER A 117 25.23 -14.15 13.71
C SER A 117 24.57 -12.95 13.04
N ASN A 118 25.37 -12.00 12.54
CA ASN A 118 24.88 -10.79 11.87
C ASN A 118 25.72 -10.48 10.62
N ALA A 119 25.03 -10.28 9.49
CA ALA A 119 25.65 -9.86 8.23
C ALA A 119 25.18 -8.43 7.91
N TYR A 120 26.11 -7.48 7.93
CA TYR A 120 25.80 -6.07 7.63
C TYR A 120 26.38 -5.69 6.27
N LYS A 121 25.54 -5.10 5.42
CA LYS A 121 25.98 -4.39 4.21
C LYS A 121 26.05 -2.91 4.57
N ILE A 122 27.25 -2.32 4.50
CA ILE A 122 27.40 -0.87 4.63
C ILE A 122 27.02 -0.27 3.28
N GLU A 123 25.86 0.37 3.21
CA GLU A 123 25.45 1.11 2.02
C GLU A 123 26.14 2.47 2.01
N GLY A 124 27.03 2.68 1.04
CA GLY A 124 27.75 3.93 0.86
C GLY A 124 26.84 4.98 0.22
N GLY A 125 26.25 5.83 1.05
CA GLY A 125 25.46 6.98 0.62
C GLY A 125 25.08 7.82 1.82
N THR A 126 25.07 9.15 1.68
CA THR A 126 24.72 10.10 2.73
C THR A 126 23.29 9.92 3.23
N GLY A 127 23.08 8.97 4.13
CA GLY A 127 22.28 9.13 5.35
C GLY A 127 20.78 9.45 5.23
N GLY A 128 20.12 9.22 4.11
CA GLY A 128 18.67 9.34 4.02
C GLY A 128 18.09 8.33 3.03
N LYS A 129 17.12 7.54 3.47
CA LYS A 129 16.25 6.78 2.57
C LYS A 129 15.67 7.78 1.57
N SER A 130 16.03 7.72 0.28
CA SER A 130 15.31 8.53 -0.69
C SER A 130 13.97 7.83 -0.93
N PHE A 131 12.92 8.65 -0.83
CA PHE A 131 11.56 8.22 -1.04
C PHE A 131 10.99 9.14 -2.10
N THR A 132 10.39 8.54 -3.11
CA THR A 132 9.78 9.26 -4.23
C THR A 132 8.35 8.76 -4.36
N SER A 133 7.40 9.65 -4.14
CA SER A 133 5.99 9.40 -4.43
C SER A 133 5.73 9.69 -5.91
N VAL A 134 4.90 8.88 -6.55
CA VAL A 134 4.41 9.13 -7.91
C VAL A 134 2.91 8.95 -7.90
N LEU A 135 2.20 10.05 -8.10
CA LEU A 135 0.76 10.02 -8.29
C LEU A 135 0.44 9.73 -9.76
N ILE A 136 -0.38 8.72 -9.96
CA ILE A 136 -0.88 8.28 -11.26
C ILE A 136 -2.39 8.49 -11.27
N CYS A 137 -2.91 9.06 -12.36
CA CYS A 137 -4.33 9.28 -12.56
C CYS A 137 -4.76 8.78 -13.93
N ALA A 138 -5.85 8.02 -13.99
CA ALA A 138 -6.37 7.46 -15.22
C ALA A 138 -7.90 7.49 -15.26
N SER A 139 -8.47 7.66 -16.46
CA SER A 139 -9.91 7.56 -16.67
C SER A 139 -10.38 6.11 -16.75
N ALA A 140 -11.69 5.88 -16.64
CA ALA A 140 -12.31 4.58 -16.87
C ALA A 140 -12.25 4.14 -18.35
N THR A 141 -11.86 5.03 -19.28
CA THR A 141 -11.52 4.65 -20.67
C THR A 141 -10.06 4.21 -20.84
N GLY A 142 -9.25 4.27 -19.77
CA GLY A 142 -7.82 3.95 -19.80
C GLY A 142 -6.93 5.12 -20.24
N HIS A 143 -7.47 6.33 -20.39
CA HIS A 143 -6.67 7.51 -20.67
C HIS A 143 -5.89 7.91 -19.41
N MET A 144 -4.57 7.77 -19.45
CA MET A 144 -3.70 8.15 -18.33
C MET A 144 -3.27 9.61 -18.47
N LEU A 145 -3.38 10.35 -17.37
CA LEU A 145 -2.77 11.67 -17.25
C LEU A 145 -1.25 11.54 -17.08
N ALA A 146 -0.54 12.62 -17.35
CA ALA A 146 0.89 12.68 -17.05
C ALA A 146 1.12 12.44 -15.54
N PRO A 147 2.17 11.70 -15.16
CA PRO A 147 2.44 11.41 -13.77
C PRO A 147 2.84 12.68 -13.01
N PHE A 148 2.67 12.64 -11.70
CA PHE A 148 3.13 13.70 -10.81
C PHE A 148 4.10 13.15 -9.78
N VAL A 149 5.36 13.58 -9.86
CA VAL A 149 6.46 13.00 -9.08
C VAL A 149 6.82 13.93 -7.93
N VAL A 150 6.87 13.39 -6.71
CA VAL A 150 7.25 14.12 -5.50
C VAL A 150 8.54 13.55 -4.95
N TYR A 151 9.62 14.32 -5.04
CA TYR A 151 10.92 13.94 -4.52
C TYR A 151 11.06 14.29 -3.04
N ARG A 152 11.71 13.40 -2.27
CA ARG A 152 12.24 13.77 -0.96
C ARG A 152 13.45 14.69 -1.11
N SER A 153 13.24 16.00 -1.04
CA SER A 153 14.31 16.99 -1.17
C SER A 153 13.88 18.35 -0.62
N LYS A 154 14.87 19.18 -0.26
CA LYS A 154 14.66 20.61 0.05
C LYS A 154 14.42 21.46 -1.19
N ARG A 155 14.81 20.97 -2.37
CA ARG A 155 14.64 21.65 -3.67
C ARG A 155 14.51 20.65 -4.81
N LEU A 156 13.75 20.99 -5.83
CA LEU A 156 13.82 20.33 -7.11
C LEU A 156 15.21 20.54 -7.74
N PHE A 157 15.77 19.48 -8.31
CA PHE A 157 17.00 19.50 -9.09
C PHE A 157 16.63 19.23 -10.55
N GLN A 158 17.11 20.06 -11.46
CA GLN A 158 16.65 20.09 -12.85
C GLN A 158 16.87 18.75 -13.55
N GLU A 159 17.97 18.06 -13.22
CA GLU A 159 18.34 16.77 -13.77
C GLU A 159 17.34 15.67 -13.41
N GLY A 160 16.68 15.78 -12.25
CA GLY A 160 15.62 14.87 -11.82
C GLY A 160 14.28 15.10 -12.50
N CYS A 161 14.12 16.22 -13.22
CA CYS A 161 12.91 16.56 -13.93
C CYS A 161 13.01 16.28 -15.44
N MET A 162 14.04 15.54 -15.88
CA MET A 162 14.30 15.22 -17.28
C MET A 162 14.04 13.74 -17.60
N GLY A 163 13.72 13.45 -18.87
CA GLY A 163 13.60 12.08 -19.38
C GLY A 163 12.32 11.33 -19.00
N GLY A 164 11.42 11.97 -18.26
CA GLY A 164 10.09 11.43 -17.94
C GLY A 164 9.09 11.60 -19.11
N PRO A 165 7.87 11.03 -18.97
CA PRO A 165 6.78 11.27 -19.90
C PRO A 165 6.50 12.76 -20.12
N LEU A 166 5.99 13.11 -21.30
CA LEU A 166 5.62 14.49 -21.62
C LEU A 166 4.62 15.03 -20.60
N ASN A 167 4.80 16.30 -20.19
CA ASN A 167 3.97 16.99 -19.20
C ASN A 167 3.99 16.38 -17.79
N THR A 168 4.98 15.53 -17.45
CA THR A 168 5.18 15.09 -16.07
C THR A 168 5.33 16.31 -15.16
N GLY A 169 4.52 16.37 -14.12
CA GLY A 169 4.68 17.39 -13.08
C GLY A 169 5.65 16.91 -12.01
N PHE A 170 6.41 17.84 -11.46
CA PHE A 170 7.44 17.54 -10.46
C PHE A 170 7.29 18.48 -9.27
N SER A 171 7.39 17.93 -8.07
CA SER A 171 7.43 18.68 -6.83
C SER A 171 8.38 18.04 -5.83
N ASN A 172 8.60 18.69 -4.69
CA ASN A 172 9.45 18.18 -3.63
C ASN A 172 8.86 18.46 -2.25
N THR A 173 9.07 17.54 -1.31
CA THR A 173 8.80 17.72 0.12
C THR A 173 9.98 17.21 0.93
N ASP A 174 10.11 17.65 2.18
CA ASP A 174 11.15 17.13 3.08
C ASP A 174 10.99 15.63 3.37
N SER A 175 9.76 15.13 3.19
CA SER A 175 9.33 13.76 3.48
C SER A 175 9.37 12.86 2.24
N GLY A 176 9.18 13.43 1.04
CA GLY A 176 8.96 12.73 -0.23
C GLY A 176 7.54 12.20 -0.42
N TRP A 177 6.65 12.41 0.56
CA TRP A 177 5.27 11.98 0.50
C TRP A 177 4.39 13.07 -0.11
N MET A 178 3.22 12.65 -0.60
CA MET A 178 2.12 13.55 -0.93
C MET A 178 1.64 14.29 0.32
N GLU A 179 1.70 15.61 0.28
CA GLU A 179 1.24 16.52 1.34
C GLU A 179 0.09 17.37 0.80
N ASN A 180 -0.75 17.92 1.70
CA ASN A 180 -1.96 18.67 1.37
C ASN A 180 -1.75 19.73 0.27
N LYS A 181 -0.71 20.56 0.43
CA LYS A 181 -0.38 21.63 -0.51
C LYS A 181 -0.01 21.07 -1.89
N ILE A 182 0.77 19.99 -1.90
CA ILE A 182 1.27 19.35 -3.11
C ILE A 182 0.14 18.66 -3.88
N PHE A 183 -0.81 18.05 -3.16
CA PHE A 183 -2.02 17.50 -3.77
C PHE A 183 -2.90 18.61 -4.37
N TYR A 184 -3.09 19.72 -3.67
CA TYR A 184 -3.83 20.87 -4.20
C TYR A 184 -3.20 21.42 -5.48
N GLU A 185 -1.88 21.58 -5.51
CA GLU A 185 -1.13 22.00 -6.71
C GLU A 185 -1.36 21.03 -7.87
N TRP A 186 -1.22 19.71 -7.63
CA TRP A 186 -1.53 18.71 -8.64
C TRP A 186 -2.98 18.79 -9.15
N PHE A 187 -3.94 18.90 -8.23
CA PHE A 187 -5.36 18.96 -8.57
C PHE A 187 -5.66 20.18 -9.45
N GLN A 188 -5.16 21.35 -9.07
CA GLN A 188 -5.38 22.60 -9.80
C GLN A 188 -4.64 22.61 -11.15
N GLU A 189 -3.34 22.33 -11.16
CA GLU A 189 -2.47 22.59 -12.31
C GLU A 189 -2.45 21.43 -13.32
N MET A 190 -2.78 20.21 -12.89
CA MET A 190 -2.79 19.04 -13.76
C MET A 190 -4.19 18.48 -13.96
N PHE A 191 -4.91 18.14 -12.89
CA PHE A 191 -6.19 17.44 -13.04
C PHE A 191 -7.27 18.34 -13.68
N LEU A 192 -7.45 19.56 -13.18
CA LEU A 192 -8.42 20.49 -13.75
C LEU A 192 -8.05 20.91 -15.17
N GLU A 193 -6.76 21.18 -15.42
CA GLU A 193 -6.29 21.54 -16.77
C GLU A 193 -6.45 20.40 -17.77
N ALA A 194 -6.18 19.16 -17.36
CA ALA A 194 -6.36 17.99 -18.22
C ALA A 194 -7.83 17.69 -18.49
N THR A 195 -8.74 18.04 -17.58
CA THR A 195 -10.17 17.72 -17.69
C THR A 195 -11.03 18.90 -18.14
N LYS A 196 -10.48 20.10 -18.31
CA LYS A 196 -11.24 21.33 -18.64
C LYS A 196 -12.06 21.27 -19.92
N HIS A 197 -11.67 20.41 -20.86
CA HIS A 197 -12.35 20.22 -22.14
C HIS A 197 -13.52 19.24 -22.05
N LEU A 198 -13.66 18.51 -20.93
CA LEU A 198 -14.74 17.57 -20.72
C LEU A 198 -16.00 18.31 -20.24
N PRO A 199 -17.21 17.88 -20.67
CA PRO A 199 -18.42 18.43 -20.09
C PRO A 199 -18.55 17.98 -18.63
N ARG A 200 -19.03 18.86 -17.77
CA ARG A 200 -19.22 18.59 -16.34
C ARG A 200 -20.46 17.71 -16.07
N PRO A 201 -20.55 17.06 -14.91
CA PRO A 201 -19.51 16.94 -13.86
C PRO A 201 -18.41 15.92 -14.22
N VAL A 202 -17.27 15.94 -13.53
CA VAL A 202 -16.20 14.92 -13.67
C VAL A 202 -15.99 14.23 -12.32
N LEU A 203 -16.04 12.91 -12.24
CA LEU A 203 -15.83 12.19 -11.00
C LEU A 203 -14.35 11.85 -10.81
N LEU A 204 -13.73 12.30 -9.72
CA LEU A 204 -12.41 11.88 -9.28
C LEU A 204 -12.51 10.96 -8.05
N ILE A 205 -12.04 9.73 -8.19
CA ILE A 205 -11.98 8.72 -7.13
C ILE A 205 -10.56 8.73 -6.54
N LEU A 206 -10.49 8.80 -5.21
CA LEU A 206 -9.26 8.85 -4.43
C LEU A 206 -9.33 7.87 -3.27
N ASP A 207 -8.18 7.52 -2.71
CA ASP A 207 -8.12 6.84 -1.43
C ASP A 207 -8.46 7.79 -0.26
N GLY A 208 -8.63 7.21 0.93
CA GLY A 208 -8.97 7.96 2.15
C GLY A 208 -7.80 8.70 2.80
N HIS A 209 -6.69 8.95 2.10
CA HIS A 209 -5.54 9.61 2.70
C HIS A 209 -5.80 11.09 2.98
N LYS A 210 -5.41 11.56 4.16
CA LYS A 210 -5.69 12.91 4.67
C LYS A 210 -5.17 14.05 3.78
N SER A 211 -4.16 13.80 2.94
CA SER A 211 -3.62 14.80 2.01
C SER A 211 -4.63 15.25 0.97
N HIS A 212 -5.61 14.41 0.65
CA HIS A 212 -6.63 14.69 -0.35
C HIS A 212 -7.74 15.59 0.18
N PHE A 213 -7.86 15.73 1.51
CA PHE A 213 -9.00 16.35 2.17
C PHE A 213 -8.59 17.66 2.85
N THR A 214 -8.57 18.74 2.08
CA THR A 214 -8.56 20.11 2.62
C THR A 214 -9.76 20.91 2.15
N VAL A 215 -10.13 21.93 2.92
CA VAL A 215 -11.26 22.80 2.57
C VAL A 215 -11.01 23.46 1.21
N GLU A 216 -9.80 23.94 0.97
CA GLU A 216 -9.40 24.61 -0.26
C GLU A 216 -9.52 23.68 -1.48
N THR A 217 -9.12 22.41 -1.32
CA THR A 217 -9.22 21.42 -2.41
C THR A 217 -10.67 21.08 -2.70
N LEU A 218 -11.49 20.90 -1.67
CA LEU A 218 -12.91 20.60 -1.81
C LEU A 218 -13.69 21.78 -2.40
N GLU A 219 -13.43 23.02 -1.96
CA GLU A 219 -14.03 24.22 -2.54
C GLU A 219 -13.66 24.38 -4.03
N LEU A 220 -12.40 24.09 -4.37
CA LEU A 220 -11.94 24.11 -5.75
C LEU A 220 -12.60 23.01 -6.60
N ALA A 221 -12.80 21.82 -6.04
CA ALA A 221 -13.51 20.72 -6.71
C ALA A 221 -14.98 21.10 -6.97
N VAL A 222 -15.69 21.58 -5.94
CA VAL A 222 -17.10 22.03 -6.06
C VAL A 222 -17.23 23.14 -7.11
N LYS A 223 -16.33 24.14 -7.10
CA LYS A 223 -16.33 25.24 -8.08
C LYS A 223 -16.17 24.75 -9.53
N ASN A 224 -15.52 23.61 -9.73
CA ASN A 224 -15.26 23.03 -11.06
C ASN A 224 -16.14 21.82 -11.37
N GLU A 225 -17.18 21.57 -10.56
CA GLU A 225 -18.10 20.43 -10.71
C GLU A 225 -17.33 19.09 -10.82
N VAL A 226 -16.40 18.89 -9.88
CA VAL A 226 -15.64 17.65 -9.66
C VAL A 226 -16.08 16.98 -8.36
#